data_AF-A0A1B9F4D0-F1
#
_entry.id   AF-A0A1B9F4D0-F1
#
_cell.length_a   1.000
_cell.length_b   1.000
_cell.length_c   1.000
_cell.angle_alpha   90.00
_cell.angle_beta   90.00
_cell.angle_gamma   90.00
#
_symmetry.space_group_name_H-M   'P 1'
#
loop_
_entity.id
_entity.type
_entity.pdbx_description
1 polymer ?
#
loop_
_entity_poly.entity_id
_entity_poly.type
_entity_poly.pdbx_seq_one_letter_code
_entity_poly.pdbx_strand_id
1 'polypeptide(L)'
;MSSHRNISVDQIEIHPAISPSSSFDFVESYFKGIDSTRCCFSLARSLGMQTITLEKLPAHGLILEENNELKEYFPDYEFKEAIRLCFWKPRFQNQDGLQKVTSRNLIGYAILKHDVVSSKKFDRWHIFEAVFKKYPHPHNYVARPKTFQLACGNRRFSIKGILYCQQNSLNKACAQVAIRSLLANHLSHGDISYKKINELAGVTPDSGREPGKGLAVIDIRKEEKGTGALYSTLHKEDVSA
;
A
#
# COMPACT_ATOMS: atom_id res chain seq x y z
N MET A 1 1.45 -11.15 9.88
CA MET A 1 1.95 -10.46 8.67
C MET A 1 1.43 -9.03 8.55
N SER A 2 0.14 -8.71 8.70
CA SER A 2 -0.41 -7.35 8.53
C SER A 2 -0.28 -6.39 9.74
N SER A 3 0.71 -6.55 10.62
CA SER A 3 0.78 -5.79 11.88
C SER A 3 1.08 -4.30 11.68
N HIS A 4 1.75 -3.93 10.59
CA HIS A 4 2.08 -2.54 10.23
C HIS A 4 0.86 -1.62 10.15
N ARG A 5 -0.30 -2.17 9.78
CA ARG A 5 -1.57 -1.43 9.73
C ARG A 5 -2.16 -1.13 11.09
N ASN A 6 -1.88 -1.96 12.09
CA ASN A 6 -2.58 -2.01 13.37
C ASN A 6 -1.81 -1.31 14.51
N ILE A 7 -0.77 -0.56 14.17
CA ILE A 7 0.00 0.22 15.13
C ILE A 7 -0.79 1.47 15.48
N SER A 8 -1.10 1.58 16.76
CA SER A 8 -1.61 2.82 17.34
C SER A 8 -0.45 3.79 17.53
N VAL A 9 -0.70 5.07 17.25
CA VAL A 9 0.25 6.15 17.54
C VAL A 9 -0.46 7.23 18.33
N ASP A 10 0.29 7.91 19.19
CA ASP A 10 -0.27 8.93 20.09
C ASP A 10 -0.42 10.29 19.38
N GLN A 11 0.47 10.56 18.42
CA GLN A 11 0.47 11.80 17.65
C GLN A 11 -0.25 11.61 16.31
N ILE A 12 -1.34 12.37 16.14
CA ILE A 12 -2.16 12.38 14.93
C ILE A 12 -2.37 13.84 14.55
N GLU A 13 -2.04 14.18 13.31
CA GLU A 13 -2.45 15.44 12.72
C GLU A 13 -3.80 15.27 12.03
N ILE A 14 -4.71 16.24 12.22
CA ILE A 14 -6.06 16.21 11.66
C ILE A 14 -6.24 17.42 10.77
N HIS A 15 -6.46 17.16 9.48
CA HIS A 15 -6.49 18.18 8.44
C HIS A 15 -7.89 18.25 7.80
N PRO A 16 -8.54 19.42 7.73
CA PRO A 16 -9.75 19.59 6.96
C PRO A 16 -9.44 19.48 5.47
N ALA A 17 -10.22 18.67 4.75
CA ALA A 17 -10.05 18.39 3.32
C ALA A 17 -11.14 19.02 2.45
N ILE A 18 -11.74 20.11 2.95
CA ILE A 18 -12.78 20.90 2.29
C ILE A 18 -12.27 22.33 2.05
N SER A 19 -12.95 23.08 1.17
CA SER A 19 -12.62 24.48 0.90
C SER A 19 -12.45 25.31 2.20
N PRO A 20 -11.42 26.16 2.30
CA PRO A 20 -10.45 26.53 1.25
C PRO A 20 -9.26 25.57 1.06
N SER A 21 -9.21 24.42 1.73
CA SER A 21 -8.07 23.50 1.64
C SER A 21 -7.92 22.89 0.23
N SER A 22 -6.71 23.00 -0.32
CA SER A 22 -6.30 22.36 -1.57
C SER A 22 -5.62 21.02 -1.30
N SER A 23 -6.14 19.96 -1.93
CA SER A 23 -5.50 18.64 -1.88
C SER A 23 -4.16 18.62 -2.61
N PHE A 24 -3.98 19.46 -3.62
CA PHE A 24 -2.71 19.57 -4.34
C PHE A 24 -1.65 20.18 -3.44
N ASP A 25 -1.95 21.30 -2.79
CA ASP A 25 -1.02 22.01 -1.91
C ASP A 25 -0.61 21.13 -0.73
N PHE A 26 -1.55 20.34 -0.20
CA PHE A 26 -1.25 19.33 0.82
C PHE A 26 -0.23 18.31 0.32
N VAL A 27 -0.44 17.74 -0.88
CA VAL A 27 0.47 16.74 -1.45
C VAL A 27 1.82 17.33 -1.84
N GLU A 28 1.88 18.57 -2.32
CA GLU A 28 3.13 19.30 -2.55
C GLU A 28 3.91 19.46 -1.25
N SER A 29 3.25 19.95 -0.21
CA SER A 29 3.89 20.31 1.06
C SER A 29 4.43 19.09 1.81
N TYR A 30 3.67 17.98 1.84
CA TYR A 30 4.04 16.79 2.61
C TYR A 30 4.80 15.74 1.80
N PHE A 31 4.53 15.62 0.49
CA PHE A 31 4.99 14.49 -0.31
C PHE A 31 5.67 14.88 -1.62
N LYS A 32 6.08 16.15 -1.77
CA LYS A 32 6.76 16.68 -2.97
C LYS A 32 5.98 16.42 -4.27
N GLY A 33 4.66 16.43 -4.20
CA GLY A 33 3.81 16.40 -5.38
C GLY A 33 3.70 15.05 -6.10
N ILE A 34 4.04 13.93 -5.45
CA ILE A 34 4.01 12.62 -6.13
C ILE A 34 2.61 12.24 -6.66
N ASP A 35 2.55 11.85 -7.93
CA ASP A 35 1.29 11.64 -8.65
C ASP A 35 0.43 10.51 -8.06
N SER A 36 1.05 9.45 -7.56
CA SER A 36 0.34 8.34 -6.91
C SER A 36 -0.43 8.78 -5.66
N THR A 37 0.11 9.74 -4.91
CA THR A 37 -0.61 10.36 -3.79
C THR A 37 -1.71 11.27 -4.28
N ARG A 38 -1.48 12.07 -5.34
CA ARG A 38 -2.55 12.86 -5.97
C ARG A 38 -3.72 11.97 -6.40
N CYS A 39 -3.46 10.80 -6.98
CA CYS A 39 -4.49 9.81 -7.33
C CYS A 39 -5.28 9.34 -6.12
N CYS A 40 -4.62 9.04 -4.99
CA CYS A 40 -5.29 8.67 -3.74
C CYS A 40 -6.23 9.78 -3.26
N PHE A 41 -5.79 11.04 -3.30
CA PHE A 41 -6.61 12.19 -2.91
C PHE A 41 -7.77 12.41 -3.87
N SER A 42 -7.55 12.31 -5.19
CA SER A 42 -8.61 12.40 -6.20
C SER A 42 -9.70 11.35 -5.98
N LEU A 43 -9.31 10.10 -5.71
CA LEU A 43 -10.25 9.02 -5.38
C LEU A 43 -10.97 9.27 -4.04
N ALA A 44 -10.26 9.74 -3.01
CA ALA A 44 -10.87 10.08 -1.73
C ALA A 44 -11.92 11.20 -1.89
N ARG A 45 -11.60 12.23 -2.68
CA ARG A 45 -12.52 13.35 -2.99
C ARG A 45 -13.75 12.88 -3.75
N SER A 46 -13.59 12.02 -4.77
CA SER A 46 -14.74 11.48 -5.51
C SER A 46 -15.67 10.63 -4.63
N LEU A 47 -15.17 10.15 -3.47
CA LEU A 47 -15.94 9.43 -2.45
C LEU A 47 -16.44 10.32 -1.31
N GLY A 48 -16.31 11.64 -1.43
CA GLY A 48 -16.84 12.63 -0.49
C GLY A 48 -15.99 12.85 0.75
N MET A 49 -14.66 12.74 0.63
CA MET A 49 -13.73 13.06 1.72
C MET A 49 -13.92 14.49 2.22
N GLN A 50 -13.89 14.66 3.55
CA GLN A 50 -13.93 15.96 4.23
C GLN A 50 -12.83 16.14 5.29
N THR A 51 -12.21 15.06 5.76
CA THR A 51 -11.09 15.11 6.72
C THR A 51 -10.03 14.09 6.36
N ILE A 52 -8.77 14.45 6.60
CA ILE A 52 -7.61 13.58 6.50
C ILE A 52 -6.97 13.50 7.89
N THR A 53 -6.55 12.31 8.29
CA THR A 53 -5.65 12.15 9.43
C THR A 53 -4.30 11.69 8.93
N LEU A 54 -3.23 12.24 9.51
CA LEU A 54 -1.85 11.94 9.18
C LEU A 54 -1.13 11.44 10.44
N GLU A 55 -0.47 10.30 10.29
CA GLU A 55 0.21 9.59 11.38
C GLU A 55 1.60 9.15 10.93
N LYS A 56 2.64 9.50 11.69
CA LYS A 56 3.98 8.95 11.47
C LYS A 56 4.04 7.54 12.04
N LEU A 57 4.41 6.58 11.21
CA LEU A 57 4.51 5.18 11.60
C LEU A 57 5.97 4.78 11.86
N PRO A 58 6.23 3.98 12.92
CA PRO A 58 7.51 3.30 13.04
C PRO A 58 7.63 2.20 11.97
N ALA A 59 8.86 1.80 11.65
CA ALA A 59 9.10 0.61 10.84
C ALA A 59 8.67 -0.64 11.62
N HIS A 60 7.65 -1.33 11.15
CA HIS A 60 7.11 -2.53 11.79
C HIS A 60 6.36 -3.39 10.77
N GLY A 61 6.13 -4.67 11.07
CA GLY A 61 5.45 -5.59 10.15
C GLY A 61 6.11 -5.64 8.78
N LEU A 62 5.32 -5.59 7.72
CA LEU A 62 5.82 -5.65 6.33
C LEU A 62 6.72 -4.46 5.95
N ILE A 63 6.60 -3.31 6.62
CA ILE A 63 7.51 -2.18 6.40
C ILE A 63 8.92 -2.53 6.89
N LEU A 64 9.03 -3.07 8.11
CA LEU A 64 10.32 -3.44 8.68
C LEU A 64 10.97 -4.58 7.87
N GLU A 65 10.17 -5.55 7.43
CA GLU A 65 10.65 -6.64 6.58
C GLU A 65 11.18 -6.12 5.23
N GLU A 66 10.45 -5.20 4.59
CA GLU A 66 10.90 -4.53 3.36
C GLU A 66 12.20 -3.75 3.58
N ASN A 67 12.29 -3.00 4.69
CA ASN A 67 13.48 -2.23 5.03
C ASN A 67 14.70 -3.14 5.23
N ASN A 68 14.51 -4.29 5.88
CA ASN A 68 15.59 -5.26 6.09
C ASN A 68 16.04 -5.89 4.76
N GLU A 69 15.09 -6.28 3.90
CA GLU A 69 15.40 -6.77 2.55
C GLU A 69 16.18 -5.72 1.74
N LEU A 70 15.75 -4.46 1.76
CA LEU A 70 16.42 -3.38 1.03
C LEU A 70 17.87 -3.18 1.51
N LYS A 71 18.15 -3.35 2.81
CA LYS A 71 19.53 -3.31 3.33
C LYS A 71 20.40 -4.47 2.87
N GLU A 72 19.81 -5.65 2.64
CA GLU A 72 20.53 -6.80 2.09
C GLU A 72 21.01 -6.53 0.65
N TYR A 73 20.21 -5.83 -0.16
CA TYR A 73 20.58 -5.45 -1.54
C TYR A 73 21.38 -4.15 -1.64
N PHE A 74 21.14 -3.21 -0.74
CA PHE A 74 21.70 -1.86 -0.77
C PHE A 74 22.19 -1.48 0.64
N PRO A 75 23.49 -1.69 0.95
CA PRO A 75 24.03 -1.37 2.26
C PRO A 75 23.89 0.11 2.66
N ASP A 76 23.76 1.01 1.69
CA ASP A 76 23.52 2.45 1.87
C ASP A 76 22.02 2.83 1.93
N TYR A 77 21.13 1.86 2.09
CA TYR A 77 19.70 2.12 2.26
C TYR A 77 19.39 2.76 3.61
N GLU A 78 18.62 3.85 3.55
CA GLU A 78 18.08 4.54 4.70
C GLU A 78 16.55 4.62 4.62
N PHE A 79 15.90 4.14 5.68
CA PHE A 79 14.49 4.40 5.95
C PHE A 79 14.37 5.78 6.62
N LYS A 80 13.81 6.77 5.91
CA LYS A 80 13.62 8.12 6.47
C LYS A 80 12.35 8.18 7.31
N GLU A 81 11.22 7.80 6.73
CA GLU A 81 9.94 7.82 7.43
C GLU A 81 8.85 7.01 6.72
N ALA A 82 7.80 6.70 7.47
CA ALA A 82 6.54 6.19 6.94
C ALA A 82 5.38 7.02 7.49
N ILE A 83 4.40 7.32 6.62
CA ILE A 83 3.20 8.08 6.98
C ILE A 83 1.96 7.28 6.62
N ARG A 84 1.03 7.15 7.56
CA ARG A 84 -0.33 6.67 7.30
C ARG A 84 -1.27 7.85 7.17
N LEU A 85 -1.95 7.91 6.04
CA LEU A 85 -3.09 8.77 5.79
C LEU A 85 -4.38 7.98 5.91
N CYS A 86 -5.33 8.45 6.71
CA CYS A 86 -6.71 7.95 6.63
C CYS A 86 -7.64 9.03 6.08
N PHE A 87 -8.51 8.63 5.17
CA PHE A 87 -9.43 9.52 4.47
C PHE A 87 -10.84 9.34 5.00
N TRP A 88 -11.45 10.41 5.49
CA TRP A 88 -12.71 10.37 6.21
C TRP A 88 -13.81 11.14 5.50
N LYS A 89 -15.00 10.55 5.44
CA LYS A 89 -16.19 11.20 4.90
C LYS A 89 -16.71 12.38 5.74
N PRO A 90 -16.88 12.27 7.07
CA PRO A 90 -17.33 13.39 7.88
C PRO A 90 -16.20 14.37 8.17
N ARG A 91 -16.54 15.65 8.29
CA ARG A 91 -15.63 16.68 8.81
C ARG A 91 -15.46 16.52 10.32
N PHE A 92 -14.22 16.54 10.77
CA PHE A 92 -13.82 16.74 12.16
C PHE A 92 -12.45 17.42 12.23
N GLN A 93 -12.13 18.02 13.39
CA GLN A 93 -10.93 18.86 13.56
C GLN A 93 -10.02 18.42 14.71
N ASN A 94 -10.47 17.49 15.56
CA ASN A 94 -9.75 17.10 16.77
C ASN A 94 -9.98 15.61 17.08
N GLN A 95 -9.24 15.11 18.08
CA GLN A 95 -9.31 13.71 18.49
C GLN A 95 -10.70 13.32 19.01
N ASP A 96 -11.44 14.22 19.67
CA ASP A 96 -12.82 13.96 20.10
C ASP A 96 -13.73 13.66 18.89
N GLY A 97 -13.53 14.37 17.79
CA GLY A 97 -14.20 14.07 16.52
C GLY A 97 -13.82 12.69 15.98
N LEU A 98 -12.53 12.33 16.05
CA LEU A 98 -12.06 10.99 15.70
C LEU A 98 -12.68 9.90 16.60
N GLN A 99 -13.01 10.18 17.86
CA GLN A 99 -13.72 9.22 18.72
C GLN A 99 -15.17 8.96 18.30
N LYS A 100 -15.79 9.90 17.56
CA LYS A 100 -17.20 9.81 17.13
C LYS A 100 -17.39 9.11 15.79
N VAL A 101 -16.35 9.00 14.95
CA VAL A 101 -16.46 8.33 13.64
C VAL A 101 -16.41 6.80 13.77
N THR A 102 -16.85 6.09 12.74
CA THR A 102 -16.83 4.61 12.69
C THR A 102 -16.18 4.12 11.40
N SER A 103 -15.96 2.80 11.29
CA SER A 103 -15.50 2.15 10.04
C SER A 103 -16.36 2.50 8.81
N ARG A 104 -17.65 2.82 8.99
CA ARG A 104 -18.53 3.23 7.88
C ARG A 104 -18.10 4.57 7.28
N ASN A 105 -17.54 5.45 8.10
CA ASN A 105 -17.09 6.79 7.74
C ASN A 105 -15.71 6.80 7.05
N LEU A 106 -14.91 5.74 7.20
CA LEU A 106 -13.61 5.61 6.55
C LEU A 106 -13.80 5.32 5.05
N ILE A 107 -13.15 6.13 4.20
CA ILE A 107 -13.18 6.02 2.73
C ILE A 107 -12.07 5.09 2.24
N GLY A 108 -10.89 5.27 2.82
CA GLY A 108 -9.66 4.60 2.43
C GLY A 108 -8.52 5.00 3.35
N TYR A 109 -7.37 4.36 3.15
CA TYR A 109 -6.11 4.78 3.73
C TYR A 109 -4.98 4.58 2.73
N ALA A 110 -3.88 5.30 2.95
CA ALA A 110 -2.62 5.09 2.25
C ALA A 110 -1.48 5.07 3.26
N ILE A 111 -0.52 4.18 3.09
CA ILE A 111 0.75 4.18 3.79
C ILE A 111 1.83 4.54 2.77
N LEU A 112 2.49 5.65 3.02
CA LEU A 112 3.59 6.18 2.23
C LEU A 112 4.91 5.90 2.94
N LYS A 113 5.95 5.63 2.17
CA LYS A 113 7.33 5.52 2.68
C LYS A 113 8.21 6.51 1.96
N HIS A 114 9.13 7.11 2.71
CA HIS A 114 10.26 7.87 2.18
C HIS A 114 11.53 7.04 2.38
N ASP A 115 12.04 6.53 1.27
CA ASP A 115 13.24 5.70 1.24
C ASP A 115 14.37 6.46 0.54
N VAL A 116 15.60 6.25 1.00
CA VAL A 116 16.82 6.81 0.41
C VAL A 116 17.82 5.69 0.11
N VAL A 117 18.37 5.69 -1.11
CA VAL A 117 19.49 4.85 -1.55
C VAL A 117 20.39 5.72 -2.43
N SER A 118 21.48 6.21 -1.85
CA SER A 118 22.37 7.20 -2.48
C SER A 118 23.01 6.65 -3.75
N SER A 119 23.46 5.39 -3.71
CA SER A 119 24.08 4.64 -4.82
C SER A 119 23.18 4.50 -6.03
N LYS A 120 21.85 4.53 -5.83
CA LYS A 120 20.83 4.47 -6.89
C LYS A 120 20.19 5.82 -7.20
N LYS A 121 20.66 6.92 -6.58
CA LYS A 121 20.03 8.25 -6.65
C LYS A 121 18.53 8.20 -6.34
N PHE A 122 18.15 7.35 -5.38
CA PHE A 122 16.78 7.19 -4.94
C PHE A 122 16.59 8.01 -3.68
N ASP A 123 15.78 9.06 -3.73
CA ASP A 123 15.38 9.87 -2.56
C ASP A 123 13.95 10.37 -2.81
N ARG A 124 12.95 9.57 -2.45
CA ARG A 124 11.56 9.90 -2.78
C ARG A 124 10.53 9.18 -1.92
N TRP A 125 9.37 9.82 -1.85
CA TRP A 125 8.13 9.22 -1.39
C TRP A 125 7.57 8.23 -2.41
N HIS A 126 6.95 7.16 -1.91
CA HIS A 126 6.14 6.24 -2.71
C HIS A 126 5.03 5.62 -1.86
N ILE A 127 3.97 5.16 -2.52
CA ILE A 127 2.89 4.41 -1.86
C ILE A 127 3.37 2.99 -1.58
N PHE A 128 3.63 2.69 -0.31
CA PHE A 128 3.89 1.32 0.13
C PHE A 128 2.64 0.45 -0.03
N GLU A 129 1.49 0.98 0.40
CA GLU A 129 0.17 0.40 0.12
C GLU A 129 -0.93 1.45 0.23
N ALA A 130 -2.04 1.24 -0.47
CA ALA A 130 -3.26 2.00 -0.29
C ALA A 130 -4.48 1.08 -0.40
N VAL A 131 -5.48 1.29 0.44
CA VAL A 131 -6.75 0.55 0.38
C VAL A 131 -7.90 1.51 0.28
N PHE A 132 -8.72 1.35 -0.75
CA PHE A 132 -9.92 2.14 -0.98
C PHE A 132 -11.14 1.25 -1.20
N LYS A 133 -12.32 1.77 -0.82
CA LYS A 133 -13.59 1.14 -1.17
C LYS A 133 -13.67 0.99 -2.70
N LYS A 134 -14.09 -0.20 -3.16
CA LYS A 134 -14.28 -0.46 -4.59
C LYS A 134 -15.35 0.51 -5.12
N TYR A 135 -14.99 1.31 -6.12
CA TYR A 135 -15.97 2.12 -6.84
C TYR A 135 -16.80 1.19 -7.75
N PRO A 136 -18.15 1.29 -7.70
CA PRO A 136 -19.05 0.44 -8.50
C PRO A 136 -19.04 0.91 -9.96
N HIS A 137 -18.05 0.45 -10.74
CA HIS A 137 -18.00 0.65 -12.18
C HIS A 137 -18.06 -0.70 -12.91
N PRO A 138 -18.82 -0.82 -14.02
CA PRO A 138 -18.98 -2.08 -14.76
C PRO A 138 -17.66 -2.72 -15.21
N HIS A 139 -16.66 -1.90 -15.54
CA HIS A 139 -15.35 -2.38 -16.02
C HIS A 139 -14.33 -2.65 -14.90
N ASN A 140 -14.73 -2.57 -13.62
CA ASN A 140 -13.80 -2.78 -12.51
C ASN A 140 -13.57 -4.28 -12.26
N TYR A 141 -12.55 -4.82 -12.94
CA TYR A 141 -12.16 -6.23 -12.96
C TYR A 141 -11.52 -6.76 -11.67
N VAL A 142 -11.33 -5.93 -10.63
CA VAL A 142 -10.73 -6.43 -9.39
C VAL A 142 -11.73 -7.33 -8.65
N ALA A 143 -11.40 -8.61 -8.61
CA ALA A 143 -12.18 -9.66 -7.98
C ALA A 143 -12.07 -9.55 -6.46
N ARG A 144 -13.24 -9.43 -5.81
CA ARG A 144 -13.46 -9.65 -4.37
C ARG A 144 -12.72 -8.71 -3.40
N PRO A 145 -13.32 -7.54 -3.09
CA PRO A 145 -12.85 -6.70 -1.98
C PRO A 145 -12.81 -7.47 -0.66
N LYS A 146 -11.67 -7.40 0.02
CA LYS A 146 -11.45 -7.98 1.35
C LYS A 146 -11.57 -6.91 2.43
N THR A 147 -11.87 -7.33 3.65
CA THR A 147 -11.83 -6.46 4.82
C THR A 147 -10.41 -6.34 5.34
N PHE A 148 -9.90 -5.11 5.35
CA PHE A 148 -8.63 -4.74 5.95
C PHE A 148 -8.89 -4.08 7.31
N GLN A 149 -8.11 -4.45 8.32
CA GLN A 149 -8.10 -3.79 9.62
C GLN A 149 -6.90 -2.86 9.70
N LEU A 150 -7.10 -1.71 10.35
CA LEU A 150 -6.07 -0.73 10.61
C LEU A 150 -6.37 0.00 11.92
N ALA A 151 -5.32 0.56 12.52
CA ALA A 151 -5.44 1.56 13.56
C ALA A 151 -5.46 2.97 12.94
N CYS A 152 -6.07 3.92 13.65
CA CYS A 152 -5.90 5.35 13.45
C CYS A 152 -6.03 5.99 14.83
N GLY A 153 -4.93 6.55 15.34
CA GLY A 153 -4.77 6.89 16.74
C GLY A 153 -4.79 5.66 17.63
N ASN A 154 -5.50 5.78 18.75
CA ASN A 154 -5.77 4.69 19.67
C ASN A 154 -6.98 3.82 19.27
N ARG A 155 -7.59 4.06 18.10
CA ARG A 155 -8.79 3.36 17.65
C ARG A 155 -8.50 2.38 16.52
N ARG A 156 -9.34 1.36 16.40
CA ARG A 156 -9.30 0.38 15.31
C ARG A 156 -10.48 0.55 14.37
N PHE A 157 -10.20 0.45 13.09
CA PHE A 157 -11.17 0.57 12.01
C PHE A 157 -11.04 -0.61 11.05
N SER A 158 -12.06 -0.76 10.22
CA SER A 158 -12.09 -1.77 9.18
C SER A 158 -12.62 -1.16 7.88
N ILE A 159 -12.05 -1.59 6.76
CA ILE A 159 -12.47 -1.16 5.44
C ILE A 159 -12.55 -2.37 4.52
N LYS A 160 -13.71 -2.56 3.88
CA LYS A 160 -13.84 -3.49 2.77
C LYS A 160 -13.41 -2.78 1.48
N GLY A 161 -12.26 -3.17 0.93
CA GLY A 161 -11.62 -2.44 -0.15
C GLY A 161 -10.69 -3.28 -1.00
N ILE A 162 -10.03 -2.61 -1.94
CA ILE A 162 -8.99 -3.15 -2.80
C ILE A 162 -7.64 -2.59 -2.35
N LEU A 163 -6.63 -3.47 -2.25
CA LEU A 163 -5.25 -3.08 -1.99
C LEU A 163 -4.52 -2.75 -3.29
N TYR A 164 -3.85 -1.61 -3.27
CA TYR A 164 -2.99 -1.09 -4.33
C TYR A 164 -1.59 -0.87 -3.76
N CYS A 165 -0.56 -1.08 -4.57
CA CYS A 165 0.83 -0.83 -4.22
C CYS A 165 1.55 -0.14 -5.37
N GLN A 166 2.51 0.73 -5.05
CA GLN A 166 3.38 1.33 -6.06
C GLN A 166 4.69 0.54 -6.19
N GLN A 167 5.21 0.48 -7.41
CA GLN A 167 6.55 -0.02 -7.69
C GLN A 167 7.59 0.98 -7.19
N ASN A 168 8.72 0.50 -6.66
CA ASN A 168 9.84 1.38 -6.29
C ASN A 168 11.10 1.13 -7.12
N SER A 169 11.10 0.10 -8.00
CA SER A 169 12.27 -0.28 -8.80
C SER A 169 13.52 -0.63 -7.97
N LEU A 170 13.39 -0.84 -6.66
CA LEU A 170 14.43 -1.31 -5.77
C LEU A 170 14.23 -2.80 -5.50
N ASN A 171 13.16 -3.16 -4.79
CA ASN A 171 12.82 -4.54 -4.43
C ASN A 171 11.45 -5.01 -4.95
N LYS A 172 10.74 -4.14 -5.67
CA LYS A 172 9.45 -4.47 -6.30
C LYS A 172 9.26 -3.74 -7.62
N ALA A 173 8.93 -4.51 -8.65
CA ALA A 173 8.49 -4.05 -9.96
C ALA A 173 7.03 -4.44 -10.19
N CYS A 174 6.55 -4.33 -11.44
CA CYS A 174 5.16 -4.52 -11.81
C CYS A 174 4.58 -5.88 -11.39
N ALA A 175 5.34 -6.96 -11.57
CA ALA A 175 4.90 -8.31 -11.24
C ALA A 175 4.69 -8.46 -9.73
N GLN A 176 5.67 -8.09 -8.92
CA GLN A 176 5.58 -8.22 -7.46
C GLN A 176 4.41 -7.41 -6.88
N VAL A 177 4.20 -6.17 -7.35
CA VAL A 177 3.07 -5.35 -6.86
C VAL A 177 1.73 -5.91 -7.29
N ALA A 178 1.62 -6.47 -8.50
CA ALA A 178 0.41 -7.12 -8.98
C ALA A 178 0.10 -8.38 -8.18
N ILE A 179 1.11 -9.21 -7.93
CA ILE A 179 1.01 -10.46 -7.18
C ILE A 179 0.60 -10.17 -5.73
N ARG A 180 1.24 -9.21 -5.06
CA ARG A 180 0.81 -8.81 -3.72
C ARG A 180 -0.63 -8.30 -3.70
N SER A 181 -1.01 -7.46 -4.66
CA SER A 181 -2.38 -6.91 -4.75
C SER A 181 -3.42 -8.01 -4.98
N LEU A 182 -3.08 -9.02 -5.78
CA LEU A 182 -3.92 -10.21 -5.99
C LEU A 182 -3.99 -11.06 -4.71
N LEU A 183 -2.84 -11.51 -4.21
CA LEU A 183 -2.75 -12.43 -3.07
C LEU A 183 -3.31 -11.85 -1.78
N ALA A 184 -3.22 -10.54 -1.57
CA ALA A 184 -3.84 -9.88 -0.42
C ALA A 184 -5.36 -10.19 -0.32
N ASN A 185 -6.03 -10.40 -1.45
CA ASN A 185 -7.46 -10.76 -1.50
C ASN A 185 -7.73 -12.27 -1.39
N HIS A 186 -6.75 -13.12 -1.69
CA HIS A 186 -6.93 -14.58 -1.78
C HIS A 186 -6.34 -15.37 -0.60
N LEU A 187 -5.29 -14.86 0.05
CA LEU A 187 -4.67 -15.54 1.18
C LEU A 187 -5.59 -15.49 2.41
N SER A 188 -5.94 -16.65 2.95
CA SER A 188 -6.76 -16.81 4.17
C SER A 188 -6.10 -16.16 5.39
N HIS A 189 -4.76 -16.23 5.48
CA HIS A 189 -3.98 -15.83 6.66
C HIS A 189 -3.37 -14.43 6.60
N GLY A 190 -3.63 -13.64 5.54
CA GLY A 190 -3.25 -12.23 5.54
C GLY A 190 -2.74 -11.68 4.22
N ASP A 191 -1.65 -10.94 4.30
CA ASP A 191 -0.94 -10.26 3.23
C ASP A 191 0.49 -10.85 3.14
N ILE A 192 1.17 -10.66 2.02
CA ILE A 192 2.49 -11.24 1.73
C ILE A 192 3.53 -10.11 1.60
N SER A 193 4.76 -10.36 2.06
CA SER A 193 5.88 -9.44 1.90
C SER A 193 6.51 -9.53 0.51
N TYR A 194 7.19 -8.47 0.08
CA TYR A 194 7.98 -8.50 -1.14
C TYR A 194 9.18 -9.44 -1.03
N LYS A 195 9.81 -9.52 0.14
CA LYS A 195 10.83 -10.53 0.44
C LYS A 195 10.32 -11.94 0.16
N LYS A 196 9.13 -12.29 0.66
CA LYS A 196 8.58 -13.63 0.45
C LYS A 196 8.25 -13.89 -1.02
N ILE A 197 7.71 -12.91 -1.73
CA ILE A 197 7.49 -12.98 -3.19
C ILE A 197 8.82 -13.26 -3.90
N ASN A 198 9.83 -12.43 -3.66
CA ASN A 198 11.16 -12.56 -4.27
C ASN A 198 11.83 -13.91 -3.94
N GLU A 199 11.76 -14.38 -2.69
CA GLU A 199 12.24 -15.70 -2.29
C GLU A 199 11.56 -16.83 -3.06
N LEU A 200 10.23 -16.78 -3.22
CA LEU A 200 9.47 -17.79 -3.96
C LEU A 200 9.80 -17.78 -5.47
N ALA A 201 10.18 -16.63 -6.02
CA ALA A 201 10.72 -16.50 -7.37
C ALA A 201 12.20 -16.94 -7.50
N GLY A 202 12.90 -17.18 -6.39
CA GLY A 202 14.35 -17.42 -6.39
C GLY A 202 15.16 -16.17 -6.71
N VAL A 203 14.64 -15.00 -6.38
CA VAL A 203 15.33 -13.70 -6.45
C VAL A 203 15.81 -13.36 -5.03
N THR A 204 17.06 -13.72 -4.75
CA THR A 204 17.72 -13.46 -3.46
C THR A 204 19.00 -12.64 -3.69
N PRO A 205 19.55 -11.98 -2.67
CA PRO A 205 20.84 -11.27 -2.80
C PRO A 205 21.94 -12.14 -3.41
N ASP A 206 22.00 -13.42 -3.02
CA ASP A 206 23.01 -14.38 -3.51
C ASP A 206 22.76 -14.87 -4.96
N SER A 207 21.55 -14.66 -5.49
CA SER A 207 21.20 -15.10 -6.85
C SER A 207 21.82 -14.25 -7.96
N GLY A 208 22.39 -13.09 -7.61
CA GLY A 208 22.87 -12.08 -8.57
C GLY A 208 21.74 -11.38 -9.34
N ARG A 209 20.48 -11.67 -9.02
CA ARG A 209 19.30 -11.04 -9.63
C ARG A 209 18.85 -9.84 -8.81
N GLU A 210 18.52 -8.75 -9.49
CA GLU A 210 17.98 -7.55 -8.85
C GLU A 210 16.44 -7.57 -8.92
N PRO A 211 15.72 -7.60 -7.78
CA PRO A 211 14.25 -7.65 -7.76
C PRO A 211 13.58 -6.45 -8.45
N GLY A 212 14.23 -5.29 -8.42
CA GLY A 212 13.79 -4.08 -9.14
C GLY A 212 13.73 -4.22 -10.68
N LYS A 213 14.37 -5.24 -11.25
CA LYS A 213 14.32 -5.55 -12.71
C LYS A 213 13.11 -6.40 -13.11
N GLY A 214 12.28 -6.80 -12.14
CA GLY A 214 11.06 -7.55 -12.37
C GLY A 214 11.25 -9.06 -12.47
N LEU A 215 10.12 -9.75 -12.70
CA LEU A 215 10.03 -11.20 -12.72
C LEU A 215 9.73 -11.68 -14.13
N ALA A 216 10.38 -12.77 -14.54
CA ALA A 216 10.03 -13.48 -15.77
C ALA A 216 8.77 -14.33 -15.54
N VAL A 217 8.11 -14.73 -16.63
CA VAL A 217 6.91 -15.59 -16.58
C VAL A 217 7.16 -16.89 -15.78
N ILE A 218 8.36 -17.45 -15.88
CA ILE A 218 8.74 -18.65 -15.14
C ILE A 218 8.81 -18.43 -13.62
N ASP A 219 9.15 -17.22 -13.18
CA ASP A 219 9.26 -16.89 -11.76
C ASP A 219 7.86 -16.74 -11.16
N ILE A 220 6.96 -16.06 -11.87
CA ILE A 220 5.56 -15.89 -11.48
C ILE A 220 4.89 -17.25 -11.23
N ARG A 221 5.15 -18.24 -12.10
CA ARG A 221 4.63 -19.62 -11.93
C ARG A 221 5.19 -20.33 -10.69
N LYS A 222 6.43 -20.04 -10.26
CA LYS A 222 7.02 -20.64 -9.06
C LYS A 222 6.37 -20.07 -7.80
N GLU A 223 6.10 -18.78 -7.79
CA GLU A 223 5.41 -18.11 -6.68
C GLU A 223 4.01 -18.66 -6.44
N GLU A 224 3.25 -18.89 -7.49
CA GLU A 224 1.89 -19.46 -7.41
C GLU A 224 1.89 -20.85 -6.79
N LYS A 225 2.82 -21.73 -7.20
CA LYS A 225 2.99 -23.06 -6.60
C LYS A 225 3.36 -22.97 -5.12
N GLY A 226 4.22 -22.04 -4.75
CA GLY A 226 4.67 -21.86 -3.37
C GLY A 226 3.63 -21.21 -2.45
N THR A 227 2.65 -20.49 -3.00
CA THR A 227 1.56 -19.84 -2.24
C THR A 227 0.29 -20.69 -2.18
N GLY A 228 0.23 -21.79 -2.92
CA GLY A 228 -0.96 -22.64 -3.03
C GLY A 228 -2.09 -22.01 -3.86
N ALA A 229 -1.83 -20.92 -4.58
CA ALA A 229 -2.78 -20.32 -5.52
C ALA A 229 -2.84 -21.19 -6.80
N LEU A 230 -4.00 -21.79 -7.09
CA LEU A 230 -4.20 -22.63 -8.27
C LEU A 230 -4.31 -21.78 -9.55
N TYR A 231 -3.44 -22.06 -10.53
CA TYR A 231 -3.63 -21.64 -11.92
C TYR A 231 -4.43 -22.72 -12.65
N SER A 232 -5.60 -22.38 -13.19
CA SER A 232 -6.12 -23.09 -14.37
C SER A 232 -5.49 -22.40 -15.57
N THR A 233 -4.74 -23.14 -16.37
CA THR A 233 -4.18 -22.63 -17.62
C THR A 233 -5.34 -22.15 -18.49
N LEU A 234 -5.51 -20.84 -18.65
CA LEU A 234 -6.33 -20.30 -19.73
C LEU A 234 -5.46 -20.36 -20.98
N HIS A 235 -5.67 -21.38 -21.79
CA HIS A 235 -5.12 -21.41 -23.12
C HIS A 235 -5.78 -20.30 -23.94
N LYS A 236 -5.11 -19.83 -24.99
CA LYS A 236 -5.64 -18.78 -25.89
C LYS A 236 -6.99 -19.17 -26.51
N GLU A 237 -7.30 -20.47 -26.50
CA GLU A 237 -8.55 -21.10 -26.94
C GLU A 237 -9.70 -20.91 -25.94
N ASP A 238 -9.41 -20.63 -24.66
CA ASP A 238 -10.41 -20.50 -23.59
C ASP A 238 -10.97 -19.07 -23.43
N VAL A 239 -10.48 -18.11 -24.23
CA VAL A 239 -10.83 -16.67 -24.11
C VAL A 239 -11.60 -16.16 -25.35
N SER A 240 -11.98 -17.05 -26.27
CA SER A 240 -12.93 -16.72 -27.33
C SER A 240 -14.35 -17.15 -26.92
N ALA A 241 -15.06 -16.24 -26.25
CA ALA A 241 -16.52 -16.20 -26.16
C ALA A 241 -16.99 -14.74 -26.05
#